data_AF-A0A835WGJ1-F1
#
_entry.id   AF-A0A835WGJ1-F1
#
_cell.length_a   1.000
_cell.length_b   1.000
_cell.length_c   1.000
_cell.angle_alpha   90.00
_cell.angle_beta   90.00
_cell.angle_gamma   90.00
#
_symmetry.space_group_name_H-M   'P 1'
#
loop_
_entity.id
_entity.type
_entity.pdbx_description
1 polymer ?
#
loop_
_entity_poly.entity_id
_entity_poly.type
_entity_poly.pdbx_seq_one_letter_code
_entity_poly.pdbx_strand_id
1 'polypeptide(L)'
;CATVQIIPPDSLFGNGDFFTFDGADGVDCAAYGDFMAPTLNDKAWEVGATMSAEFVVTSCSGVWGGPTGVRPNITACGTFASNATAQLYQPEVGEVLEELVNFITGGTCPANLEGYTISAQIGGIAPSGALGGAEPSCVVGQTSQACNPRPPGPSPSPTPSPPLVKTHICVQSTNNIPFTISDIIETDTVDQLGFPAKQFCVKASAATCKQGTFCCGMDFAKMELPIATACKPELRRIVINNEFSIAYSWGFYDSFTTLKFPSLTKSLPSGPNNATLCWVVRPGPCADPATFCLNGRCQVNIFSSDNKCCPATIVN
;
A
#
# COMPACT_ATOMS: atom_id res chain seq x y z
N CYS A 1 21.12 1.44 0.53
CA CYS A 1 20.09 2.49 0.55
C CYS A 1 19.12 2.26 -0.58
N ALA A 2 17.86 2.59 -0.35
CA ALA A 2 16.86 2.67 -1.39
C ALA A 2 16.69 4.15 -1.79
N THR A 3 16.52 4.42 -3.08
CA THR A 3 16.28 5.75 -3.62
C THR A 3 15.11 5.68 -4.59
N VAL A 4 14.18 6.63 -4.46
CA VAL A 4 13.12 6.87 -5.43
C VAL A 4 13.36 8.21 -6.10
N GLN A 5 13.18 8.27 -7.42
CA GLN A 5 13.39 9.44 -8.24
C GLN A 5 12.16 9.71 -9.11
N ILE A 6 11.83 11.00 -9.26
CA ILE A 6 10.82 11.47 -10.19
C ILE A 6 11.54 12.08 -11.40
N ILE A 7 11.22 11.60 -12.60
CA ILE A 7 11.83 12.02 -13.85
C ILE A 7 10.74 12.69 -14.70
N PRO A 8 10.78 14.01 -14.92
CA PRO A 8 9.81 14.70 -15.76
C PRO A 8 10.00 14.37 -17.26
N PRO A 9 8.94 14.49 -18.08
CA PRO A 9 9.05 14.39 -19.53
C PRO A 9 9.86 15.55 -20.12
N ASP A 10 10.52 15.28 -21.24
CA ASP A 10 11.32 16.29 -21.93
C ASP A 10 10.52 17.52 -22.39
N SER A 11 9.21 17.35 -22.60
CA SER A 11 8.30 18.41 -23.00
C SER A 11 8.05 19.49 -21.92
N LEU A 12 8.36 19.20 -20.66
CA LEU A 12 8.19 20.17 -19.55
C LEU A 12 9.45 21.00 -19.27
N PHE A 13 10.54 20.80 -20.03
CA PHE A 13 11.76 21.59 -19.86
C PHE A 13 11.52 23.09 -20.15
N GLY A 14 11.52 23.92 -19.10
CA GLY A 14 11.40 25.38 -19.17
C GLY A 14 10.15 25.97 -18.50
N ASN A 15 9.15 25.15 -18.16
CA ASN A 15 7.96 25.55 -17.41
C ASN A 15 8.14 25.15 -15.93
N GLY A 16 8.22 26.10 -15.02
CA GLY A 16 8.67 25.91 -13.63
C GLY A 16 7.78 25.08 -12.69
N ASP A 17 6.68 24.51 -13.17
CA ASP A 17 5.74 23.71 -12.36
C ASP A 17 5.95 22.22 -12.66
N PHE A 18 6.69 21.54 -11.79
CA PHE A 18 6.94 20.10 -11.88
C PHE A 18 6.27 19.36 -10.73
N PHE A 19 5.81 18.13 -10.99
CA PHE A 19 5.53 17.19 -9.91
C PHE A 19 6.84 16.83 -9.19
N THR A 20 6.91 17.11 -7.89
CA THR A 20 8.09 16.85 -7.05
C THR A 20 7.67 16.46 -5.62
N PHE A 21 8.63 16.05 -4.78
CA PHE A 21 8.42 15.77 -3.36
C PHE A 21 8.19 17.01 -2.47
N ASP A 22 8.15 18.22 -3.06
CA ASP A 22 7.85 19.48 -2.36
C ASP A 22 6.52 20.10 -2.87
N GLY A 23 5.77 19.39 -3.72
CA GLY A 23 4.57 19.89 -4.40
C GLY A 23 3.28 19.78 -3.57
N ALA A 24 2.29 20.63 -3.90
CA ALA A 24 0.95 20.63 -3.28
C ALA A 24 0.10 19.39 -3.59
N ASP A 25 0.58 18.50 -4.46
CA ASP A 25 -0.15 17.34 -5.01
C ASP A 25 -0.13 16.09 -4.09
N GLY A 26 0.21 16.26 -2.82
CA GLY A 26 -0.06 15.26 -1.77
C GLY A 26 1.00 14.17 -1.58
N VAL A 27 2.16 14.25 -2.26
CA VAL A 27 3.33 13.40 -1.99
C VAL A 27 4.48 14.29 -1.54
N ASP A 28 4.44 14.73 -0.29
CA ASP A 28 5.56 15.47 0.31
C ASP A 28 6.63 14.51 0.85
N CYS A 29 7.84 15.04 1.06
CA CYS A 29 8.97 14.30 1.62
C CYS A 29 8.65 13.60 2.96
N ALA A 30 7.79 14.19 3.79
CA ALA A 30 7.45 13.62 5.10
C ALA A 30 6.51 12.43 4.94
N ALA A 31 5.40 12.60 4.20
CA ALA A 31 4.42 11.55 3.94
C ALA A 31 5.03 10.38 3.16
N TYR A 32 5.89 10.66 2.17
CA TYR A 32 6.59 9.59 1.46
C TYR A 32 7.65 8.93 2.33
N GLY A 33 8.34 9.69 3.18
CA GLY A 33 9.32 9.17 4.13
C GLY A 33 8.72 8.22 5.16
N ASP A 34 7.57 8.61 5.72
CA ASP A 34 6.75 7.84 6.67
C ASP A 34 6.16 6.58 6.04
N PHE A 35 6.16 6.46 4.71
CA PHE A 35 5.83 5.24 3.98
C PHE A 35 7.09 4.42 3.66
N MET A 36 8.08 5.04 3.03
CA MET A 36 9.25 4.37 2.48
C MET A 36 10.07 3.62 3.54
N ALA A 37 10.39 4.27 4.66
CA ALA A 37 11.21 3.66 5.70
C ALA A 37 10.49 2.48 6.38
N PRO A 38 9.22 2.61 6.83
CA PRO A 38 8.47 1.48 7.35
C PRO A 38 8.31 0.33 6.35
N THR A 39 7.99 0.58 5.08
CA THR A 39 7.90 -0.48 4.06
C THR A 39 9.18 -1.31 3.95
N LEU A 40 10.34 -0.64 3.95
CA LEU A 40 11.64 -1.33 3.91
C LEU A 40 11.89 -2.16 5.18
N ASN A 41 11.60 -1.58 6.35
CA ASN A 41 11.81 -2.21 7.66
C ASN A 41 10.86 -3.39 7.91
N ASP A 42 9.59 -3.23 7.59
CA ASP A 42 8.55 -4.24 7.76
C ASP A 42 8.85 -5.46 6.88
N LYS A 43 9.23 -5.25 5.62
CA LYS A 43 9.65 -6.35 4.75
C LYS A 43 10.92 -7.04 5.22
N ALA A 44 11.89 -6.30 5.77
CA ALA A 44 13.07 -6.91 6.35
C ALA A 44 12.71 -7.78 7.56
N TRP A 45 11.79 -7.31 8.39
CA TRP A 45 11.26 -8.07 9.52
C TRP A 45 10.47 -9.32 9.08
N GLU A 46 9.60 -9.20 8.08
CA GLU A 46 8.75 -10.30 7.57
C GLU A 46 9.57 -11.52 7.15
N VAL A 47 10.70 -11.31 6.49
CA VAL A 47 11.60 -12.39 6.03
C VAL A 47 12.67 -12.77 7.06
N GLY A 48 12.62 -12.20 8.26
CA GLY A 48 13.60 -12.45 9.32
C GLY A 48 15.00 -11.90 9.03
N ALA A 49 15.13 -10.93 8.12
CA ALA A 49 16.39 -10.26 7.83
C ALA A 49 16.78 -9.33 8.98
N THR A 50 17.67 -9.80 9.86
CA THR A 50 18.16 -8.98 10.98
C THR A 50 18.94 -7.76 10.48
N MET A 51 18.61 -6.60 11.03
CA MET A 51 19.26 -5.32 10.76
C MET A 51 20.09 -4.86 11.95
N SER A 52 21.25 -4.26 11.70
CA SER A 52 22.03 -3.54 12.71
C SER A 52 21.63 -2.07 12.81
N ALA A 53 21.01 -1.53 11.76
CA ALA A 53 20.39 -0.22 11.73
C ALA A 53 19.16 -0.27 10.81
N GLU A 54 18.03 0.24 11.28
CA GLU A 54 16.80 0.34 10.50
C GLU A 54 16.98 1.33 9.34
N PHE A 55 16.18 1.15 8.29
CA PHE A 55 16.05 2.13 7.22
C PHE A 55 15.43 3.40 7.78
N VAL A 56 16.13 4.52 7.60
CA VAL A 56 15.66 5.87 7.90
C VAL A 56 15.87 6.76 6.68
N VAL A 57 14.99 7.73 6.48
CA VAL A 57 15.15 8.72 5.40
C VAL A 57 16.38 9.57 5.69
N THR A 58 17.36 9.53 4.78
CA THR A 58 18.62 10.28 4.92
C THR A 58 18.64 11.55 4.09
N SER A 59 17.89 11.58 2.99
CA SER A 59 17.78 12.76 2.15
C SER A 59 16.45 12.77 1.41
N CYS A 60 15.84 13.94 1.30
CA CYS A 60 14.74 14.18 0.40
C CYS A 60 14.91 15.55 -0.25
N SER A 61 14.62 15.63 -1.54
CA SER A 61 14.69 16.86 -2.32
C SER A 61 13.57 16.85 -3.34
N GLY A 62 12.75 17.90 -3.37
CA GLY A 62 11.87 18.20 -4.50
C GLY A 62 12.54 19.08 -5.55
N VAL A 63 13.82 19.41 -5.40
CA VAL A 63 14.53 20.33 -6.31
C VAL A 63 14.80 19.63 -7.65
N TRP A 64 14.39 20.28 -8.74
CA TRP A 64 14.76 19.92 -10.10
C TRP A 64 15.77 20.91 -10.67
N GLY A 65 16.92 20.40 -11.12
CA GLY A 65 18.04 21.19 -11.66
C GLY A 65 18.23 21.10 -13.18
N GLY A 66 17.24 20.58 -13.93
CA GLY A 66 17.34 20.40 -15.38
C GLY A 66 17.75 18.98 -15.83
N PRO A 67 17.90 18.74 -17.15
CA PRO A 67 18.03 17.40 -17.75
C PRO A 67 19.24 16.58 -17.25
N THR A 68 20.32 17.28 -16.91
CA THR A 68 21.57 16.71 -16.34
C THR A 68 21.79 17.11 -14.88
N GLY A 69 20.78 17.73 -14.25
CA GLY A 69 20.87 18.31 -12.92
C GLY A 69 20.35 17.40 -11.80
N VAL A 70 20.14 17.99 -10.62
CA VAL A 70 19.55 17.33 -9.46
C VAL A 70 18.12 16.92 -9.79
N ARG A 71 17.78 15.65 -9.55
CA ARG A 71 16.41 15.14 -9.73
C ARG A 71 15.71 15.10 -8.38
N PRO A 72 14.39 15.39 -8.30
CA PRO A 72 13.61 15.13 -7.12
C PRO A 72 13.79 13.68 -6.72
N ASN A 73 14.26 13.48 -5.50
CA ASN A 73 14.54 12.16 -5.00
C ASN A 73 14.34 12.10 -3.49
N ILE A 74 14.08 10.90 -3.02
CA ILE A 74 14.10 10.56 -1.61
C ILE A 74 14.90 9.28 -1.44
N THR A 75 15.76 9.27 -0.42
CA THR A 75 16.65 8.15 -0.11
C THR A 75 16.48 7.75 1.33
N ALA A 76 16.31 6.45 1.56
CA ALA A 76 16.35 5.83 2.87
C ALA A 76 17.51 4.84 2.95
N CYS A 77 18.24 4.87 4.07
CA CYS A 77 19.40 4.02 4.30
C CYS A 77 19.23 3.25 5.61
N GLY A 78 19.54 1.96 5.56
CA GLY A 78 19.65 1.05 6.70
C GLY A 78 20.79 0.07 6.45
N THR A 79 21.08 -0.76 7.46
CA THR A 79 22.19 -1.70 7.45
C THR A 79 21.75 -3.06 7.96
N PHE A 80 21.90 -4.09 7.13
CA PHE A 80 21.71 -5.48 7.57
C PHE A 80 22.85 -5.92 8.49
N ALA A 81 22.53 -6.74 9.49
CA ALA A 81 23.52 -7.23 10.45
C ALA A 81 24.61 -8.11 9.81
N SER A 82 24.32 -8.72 8.65
CA SER A 82 25.28 -9.52 7.88
C SER A 82 24.83 -9.69 6.43
N ASN A 83 25.72 -10.17 5.57
CA ASN A 83 25.37 -10.56 4.19
C ASN A 83 24.35 -11.71 4.15
N ALA A 84 24.39 -12.63 5.12
CA ALA A 84 23.44 -13.74 5.18
C ALA A 84 22.01 -13.24 5.46
N THR A 85 21.84 -12.26 6.35
CA THR A 85 20.52 -11.69 6.63
C THR A 85 20.02 -10.79 5.50
N ALA A 86 20.93 -10.07 4.84
CA ALA A 86 20.60 -9.33 3.63
C ALA A 86 20.11 -10.24 2.49
N GLN A 87 20.68 -11.44 2.33
CA GLN A 87 20.23 -12.40 1.32
C GLN A 87 18.80 -12.90 1.53
N LEU A 88 18.31 -12.93 2.77
CA LEU A 88 16.91 -13.23 3.07
C LEU A 88 15.96 -12.16 2.50
N TYR A 89 16.43 -10.92 2.39
CA TYR A 89 15.67 -9.79 1.89
C TYR A 89 15.70 -9.65 0.37
N GLN A 90 16.74 -10.14 -0.30
CA GLN A 90 16.92 -10.01 -1.74
C GLN A 90 15.70 -10.45 -2.60
N PRO A 91 14.96 -11.53 -2.27
CA PRO A 91 13.75 -11.90 -3.01
C PRO A 91 12.63 -10.85 -2.94
N GLU A 92 12.51 -10.11 -1.85
CA GLU A 92 11.46 -9.11 -1.61
C GLU A 92 11.73 -7.77 -2.30
N VAL A 93 12.97 -7.54 -2.73
CA VAL A 93 13.40 -6.26 -3.31
C VAL A 93 12.52 -5.80 -4.46
N GLY A 94 12.12 -6.73 -5.34
CA GLY A 94 11.26 -6.39 -6.47
C GLY A 94 9.91 -5.82 -6.01
N GLU A 95 9.25 -6.53 -5.09
CA GLU A 95 7.95 -6.14 -4.52
C GLU A 95 8.06 -4.80 -3.79
N VAL A 96 9.07 -4.64 -2.94
CA VAL A 96 9.31 -3.39 -2.20
C VAL A 96 9.50 -2.21 -3.14
N LEU A 97 10.38 -2.33 -4.13
CA LEU A 97 10.64 -1.23 -5.06
C LEU A 97 9.40 -0.89 -5.89
N GLU A 98 8.60 -1.89 -6.24
CA GLU A 98 7.34 -1.69 -6.94
C GLU A 98 6.31 -0.98 -6.04
N GLU A 99 6.21 -1.34 -4.75
CA GLU A 99 5.37 -0.62 -3.78
C GLU A 99 5.78 0.85 -3.64
N LEU A 100 7.08 1.14 -3.64
CA LEU A 100 7.61 2.51 -3.63
C LEU A 100 7.16 3.29 -4.88
N VAL A 101 7.36 2.72 -6.08
CA VAL A 101 6.90 3.35 -7.33
C VAL A 101 5.37 3.56 -7.33
N ASN A 102 4.62 2.53 -6.91
CA ASN A 102 3.16 2.53 -6.88
C ASN A 102 2.56 3.48 -5.85
N PHE A 103 3.31 3.88 -4.83
CA PHE A 103 2.88 4.93 -3.93
C PHE A 103 2.68 6.25 -4.68
N ILE A 104 3.59 6.59 -5.60
CA ILE A 104 3.54 7.81 -6.41
C ILE A 104 2.57 7.65 -7.57
N THR A 105 2.67 6.55 -8.33
CA THR A 105 1.89 6.37 -9.56
C THR A 105 0.46 5.90 -9.31
N GLY A 106 0.14 5.42 -8.10
CA GLY A 106 -1.11 4.72 -7.82
C GLY A 106 -1.28 3.45 -8.68
N GLY A 107 -0.18 2.90 -9.22
CA GLY A 107 -0.15 1.74 -10.11
C GLY A 107 -0.60 2.02 -11.56
N THR A 108 -1.32 3.12 -11.82
CA THR A 108 -1.93 3.40 -13.14
C THR A 108 -1.59 4.77 -13.72
N CYS A 109 -0.76 5.56 -13.03
CA CYS A 109 -0.34 6.90 -13.42
C CYS A 109 -1.50 7.90 -13.56
N PRO A 110 -1.83 8.68 -12.51
CA PRO A 110 -2.82 9.75 -12.61
C PRO A 110 -2.44 10.80 -13.66
N ALA A 111 -3.42 11.57 -14.12
CA ALA A 111 -3.26 12.53 -15.21
C ALA A 111 -2.18 13.60 -14.94
N ASN A 112 -1.96 13.98 -13.68
CA ASN A 112 -0.90 14.93 -13.29
C ASN A 112 0.51 14.35 -13.41
N LEU A 113 0.66 13.04 -13.59
CA LEU A 113 1.92 12.36 -13.86
C LEU A 113 2.11 12.02 -15.33
N GLU A 114 1.24 12.47 -16.22
CA GLU A 114 1.39 12.19 -17.65
C GLU A 114 2.76 12.65 -18.19
N GLY A 115 3.47 11.73 -18.85
CA GLY A 115 4.84 11.88 -19.35
C GLY A 115 5.94 11.62 -18.32
N TYR A 116 5.64 11.54 -17.02
CA TYR A 116 6.65 11.30 -15.99
C TYR A 116 7.14 9.85 -15.99
N THR A 117 8.36 9.63 -15.52
CA THR A 117 8.86 8.30 -15.13
C THR A 117 9.25 8.30 -13.67
N ILE A 118 8.70 7.36 -12.91
CA ILE A 118 9.04 7.13 -11.52
C ILE A 118 9.98 5.94 -11.45
N SER A 119 11.14 6.10 -10.82
CA SER A 119 12.15 5.05 -10.71
C SER A 119 12.49 4.81 -9.24
N ALA A 120 12.55 3.55 -8.83
CA ALA A 120 13.04 3.16 -7.52
C ALA A 120 14.21 2.18 -7.67
N GLN A 121 15.21 2.31 -6.82
CA GLN A 121 16.37 1.42 -6.80
C GLN A 121 16.82 1.19 -5.37
N ILE A 122 17.38 0.01 -5.10
CA ILE A 122 18.07 -0.29 -3.85
C ILE A 122 19.45 -0.85 -4.17
N GLY A 123 20.45 -0.37 -3.44
CA GLY A 123 21.82 -0.82 -3.57
C GLY A 123 22.72 -0.26 -2.47
N GLY A 124 23.87 -0.88 -2.27
CA GLY A 124 24.94 -0.36 -1.43
C GLY A 124 25.43 0.96 -2.02
N ILE A 125 25.67 1.95 -1.16
CA ILE A 125 26.34 3.17 -1.60
C ILE A 125 27.78 2.76 -1.92
N ALA A 126 28.17 2.77 -3.19
CA ALA A 126 29.58 2.97 -3.50
C ALA A 126 29.93 4.37 -2.98
N PRO A 127 30.89 4.52 -2.05
CA PRO A 127 31.34 5.86 -1.65
C PRO A 127 31.73 6.60 -2.93
N SER A 128 31.18 7.79 -3.09
CA SER A 128 31.30 8.63 -4.28
C SER A 128 32.73 8.66 -4.83
N GLY A 129 32.91 8.18 -6.07
CA GLY A 129 34.03 8.59 -6.93
C GLY A 129 35.16 7.58 -7.21
N ALA A 130 35.12 6.34 -6.72
CA ALA A 130 36.18 5.36 -7.01
C ALA A 130 35.71 4.24 -7.95
N LEU A 131 36.21 4.27 -9.19
CA LEU A 131 36.32 3.08 -10.05
C LEU A 131 37.33 2.12 -9.39
N GLY A 132 36.90 1.38 -8.36
CA GLY A 132 37.75 0.42 -7.69
C GLY A 132 37.23 0.01 -6.31
N GLY A 133 36.53 -1.12 -6.25
CA GLY A 133 36.43 -1.95 -5.05
C GLY A 133 35.40 -1.53 -4.00
N ALA A 134 34.12 -1.38 -4.36
CA ALA A 134 33.05 -1.50 -3.38
C ALA A 134 32.76 -2.99 -3.16
N GLU A 135 32.69 -3.44 -1.90
CA GLU A 135 32.14 -4.77 -1.59
C GLU A 135 30.78 -4.93 -2.28
N PRO A 136 30.49 -6.12 -2.84
CA PRO A 136 29.26 -6.34 -3.56
C PRO A 136 28.09 -6.05 -2.62
N SER A 137 27.27 -5.09 -2.99
CA SER A 137 25.99 -4.83 -2.32
C SER A 137 25.24 -6.14 -2.18
N CYS A 138 24.93 -6.53 -0.94
CA CYS A 138 24.24 -7.78 -0.63
C CYS A 138 22.76 -7.76 -1.05
N VAL A 139 22.21 -6.56 -1.29
CA VAL A 139 20.85 -6.35 -1.80
C VAL A 139 20.89 -5.38 -2.97
N VAL A 140 20.42 -5.79 -4.14
CA VAL A 140 20.35 -4.92 -5.33
C VAL A 140 19.03 -5.10 -6.04
N GLY A 141 18.43 -4.01 -6.49
CA GLY A 141 17.30 -4.03 -7.39
C GLY A 141 16.97 -2.66 -7.94
N GLN A 142 16.21 -2.65 -9.03
CA GLN A 142 15.68 -1.44 -9.64
C GLN A 142 14.34 -1.76 -10.30
N THR A 143 13.44 -0.79 -10.28
CA THR A 143 12.19 -0.81 -11.05
C THR A 143 11.83 0.60 -11.47
N SER A 144 10.99 0.73 -12.49
CA SER A 144 10.53 2.02 -12.98
C SER A 144 9.18 1.89 -13.68
N GLN A 145 8.33 2.91 -13.53
CA GLN A 145 7.07 3.03 -14.24
C GLN A 145 7.02 4.34 -15.02
N ALA A 146 6.81 4.24 -16.34
CA ALA A 146 6.57 5.37 -17.21
C ALA A 146 5.07 5.65 -17.35
N CYS A 147 4.67 6.89 -17.13
CA CYS A 147 3.30 7.36 -17.17
C CYS A 147 2.94 7.87 -18.56
N ASN A 148 2.78 6.98 -19.52
CA ASN A 148 2.51 7.36 -20.91
C ASN A 148 1.09 7.95 -21.09
N PRO A 149 0.90 8.90 -22.02
CA PRO A 149 -0.43 9.42 -22.41
C PRO A 149 -1.39 8.29 -22.76
N ARG A 150 -2.59 8.31 -22.16
CA ARG A 150 -3.64 7.34 -22.50
C ARG A 150 -4.19 7.66 -23.90
N PRO A 151 -4.31 6.69 -24.82
CA PRO A 151 -5.01 6.93 -26.09
C PRO A 151 -6.47 7.37 -25.82
N PRO A 152 -7.04 8.28 -26.62
CA PRO A 152 -8.41 8.74 -26.42
C PRO A 152 -9.39 7.57 -26.64
N GLY A 153 -10.04 7.13 -25.58
CA GLY A 153 -11.04 6.05 -25.61
C GLY A 153 -12.47 6.57 -25.87
N PRO A 154 -13.35 5.79 -26.53
CA PRO A 154 -14.75 6.16 -26.75
C PRO A 154 -15.59 6.11 -25.46
N SER A 155 -16.64 6.93 -25.43
CA SER A 155 -17.54 7.19 -24.29
C SER A 155 -18.28 5.93 -23.79
N PRO A 156 -18.46 5.74 -22.46
CA PRO A 156 -19.05 4.51 -21.92
C PRO A 156 -20.59 4.49 -22.02
N SER A 157 -21.13 3.34 -22.45
CA SER A 157 -22.54 2.95 -22.31
C SER A 157 -22.82 2.39 -20.91
N PRO A 158 -24.07 2.37 -20.43
CA PRO A 158 -24.41 2.01 -19.05
C PRO A 158 -24.28 0.50 -18.81
N THR A 159 -23.47 0.13 -17.82
CA THR A 159 -23.15 -1.27 -17.49
C THR A 159 -24.14 -1.86 -16.46
N PRO A 160 -24.53 -3.15 -16.59
CA PRO A 160 -25.29 -3.88 -15.56
C PRO A 160 -24.52 -3.96 -14.23
N SER A 161 -25.23 -4.24 -13.12
CA SER A 161 -24.62 -4.37 -11.78
C SER A 161 -23.38 -5.29 -11.78
N PRO A 162 -22.23 -4.83 -11.25
CA PRO A 162 -20.98 -5.56 -11.42
C PRO A 162 -20.90 -6.80 -10.50
N PRO A 163 -20.29 -7.89 -10.98
CA PRO A 163 -19.93 -9.04 -10.15
C PRO A 163 -18.86 -8.65 -9.11
N LEU A 164 -18.76 -9.44 -8.03
CA LEU A 164 -17.76 -9.26 -6.97
C LEU A 164 -16.33 -9.15 -7.54
N VAL A 165 -15.53 -8.28 -6.93
CA VAL A 165 -14.17 -7.95 -7.37
C VAL A 165 -13.25 -9.10 -6.98
N LYS A 166 -12.57 -9.71 -7.95
CA LYS A 166 -11.60 -10.77 -7.71
C LYS A 166 -10.28 -10.19 -7.22
N THR A 167 -10.08 -10.23 -5.92
CA THR A 167 -8.80 -9.96 -5.27
C THR A 167 -7.87 -11.16 -5.42
N HIS A 168 -8.31 -12.37 -5.10
CA HIS A 168 -7.59 -13.61 -5.46
C HIS A 168 -8.58 -14.70 -5.91
N ILE A 169 -8.15 -15.97 -6.01
CA ILE A 169 -9.09 -17.11 -6.05
C ILE A 169 -9.75 -17.24 -4.66
N CYS A 170 -10.54 -16.24 -4.29
CA CYS A 170 -11.29 -16.19 -3.03
C CYS A 170 -12.58 -16.97 -3.20
N VAL A 171 -12.90 -17.81 -2.23
CA VAL A 171 -14.19 -18.49 -2.20
C VAL A 171 -15.27 -17.49 -1.78
N GLN A 172 -16.20 -17.26 -2.70
CA GLN A 172 -17.41 -16.48 -2.48
C GLN A 172 -18.50 -17.42 -1.98
N SER A 173 -18.54 -17.62 -0.67
CA SER A 173 -19.55 -18.47 -0.03
C SER A 173 -20.02 -17.82 1.26
N THR A 174 -21.30 -17.94 1.57
CA THR A 174 -21.89 -17.65 2.88
C THR A 174 -22.07 -18.92 3.72
N ASN A 175 -21.82 -20.09 3.13
CA ASN A 175 -21.96 -21.41 3.76
C ASN A 175 -20.58 -22.05 3.98
N ASN A 176 -20.40 -22.73 5.11
CA ASN A 176 -19.13 -23.37 5.50
C ASN A 176 -17.94 -22.40 5.47
N ILE A 177 -18.13 -21.22 6.04
CA ILE A 177 -17.08 -20.21 6.19
C ILE A 177 -16.70 -20.07 7.67
N PRO A 178 -15.41 -19.86 7.98
CA PRO A 178 -14.92 -19.79 9.36
C PRO A 178 -15.25 -18.46 10.05
N PHE A 179 -15.55 -17.42 9.27
CA PHE A 179 -15.73 -16.05 9.76
C PHE A 179 -16.91 -15.37 9.09
N THR A 180 -17.57 -14.49 9.82
CA THR A 180 -18.61 -13.57 9.33
C THR A 180 -18.19 -12.14 9.63
N ILE A 181 -18.62 -11.22 8.78
CA ILE A 181 -18.35 -9.79 8.88
C ILE A 181 -19.70 -9.07 8.91
N SER A 182 -19.87 -8.13 9.83
CA SER A 182 -21.08 -7.29 9.90
C SER A 182 -21.16 -6.29 8.76
N ASP A 183 -22.33 -5.69 8.59
CA ASP A 183 -22.49 -4.43 7.87
C ASP A 183 -21.61 -3.30 8.48
N ILE A 184 -21.40 -2.26 7.69
CA ILE A 184 -20.58 -1.11 8.05
C ILE A 184 -21.31 -0.27 9.09
N ILE A 185 -20.59 0.05 10.17
CA ILE A 185 -21.02 0.99 11.18
C ILE A 185 -20.25 2.29 10.93
N GLU A 186 -21.01 3.33 10.61
CA GLU A 186 -20.45 4.67 10.40
C GLU A 186 -20.52 5.50 11.68
N THR A 187 -19.41 6.15 12.02
CA THR A 187 -19.34 7.05 13.18
C THR A 187 -18.52 8.29 12.85
N ASP A 188 -18.93 9.44 13.34
CA ASP A 188 -18.11 10.65 13.29
C ASP A 188 -16.97 10.52 14.31
N THR A 189 -15.77 10.96 13.94
CA THR A 189 -14.56 10.85 14.76
C THR A 189 -13.60 12.00 14.48
N VAL A 190 -12.36 11.89 14.97
CA VAL A 190 -11.25 12.77 14.64
C VAL A 190 -10.05 11.97 14.11
N ASP A 191 -9.25 12.55 13.22
CA ASP A 191 -7.98 11.97 12.76
C ASP A 191 -6.88 12.06 13.84
N GLN A 192 -5.66 11.61 13.52
CA GLN A 192 -4.54 11.56 14.47
C GLN A 192 -4.05 12.95 14.91
N LEU A 193 -4.44 14.00 14.18
CA LEU A 193 -4.13 15.39 14.49
C LEU A 193 -5.31 16.11 15.14
N GLY A 194 -6.42 15.40 15.41
CA GLY A 194 -7.63 15.95 16.02
C GLY A 194 -8.57 16.66 15.04
N PHE A 195 -8.33 16.57 13.73
CA PHE A 195 -9.26 17.13 12.74
C PHE A 195 -10.49 16.25 12.58
N PRO A 196 -11.68 16.81 12.25
CA PRO A 196 -12.88 16.00 11.99
C PRO A 196 -12.61 14.92 10.94
N ALA A 197 -13.16 13.73 11.15
CA ALA A 197 -13.02 12.58 10.25
C ALA A 197 -14.25 11.66 10.34
N LYS A 198 -14.39 10.77 9.36
CA LYS A 198 -15.39 9.70 9.36
C LYS A 198 -14.72 8.37 9.63
N GLN A 199 -15.30 7.55 10.48
CA GLN A 199 -14.85 6.20 10.76
C GLN A 199 -15.87 5.19 10.28
N PHE A 200 -15.38 4.19 9.58
CA PHE A 200 -16.13 3.06 9.09
C PHE A 200 -15.62 1.80 9.77
N CYS A 201 -16.51 1.05 10.42
CA CYS A 201 -16.14 -0.14 11.17
C CYS A 201 -16.94 -1.34 10.69
N VAL A 202 -16.29 -2.51 10.65
CA VAL A 202 -16.97 -3.80 10.58
C VAL A 202 -16.62 -4.63 11.80
N LYS A 203 -17.52 -5.55 12.18
CA LYS A 203 -17.28 -6.52 13.24
C LYS A 203 -17.06 -7.90 12.64
N ALA A 204 -15.95 -8.51 12.99
CA ALA A 204 -15.70 -9.90 12.68
C ALA A 204 -16.27 -10.81 13.78
N SER A 205 -16.72 -11.99 13.39
CA SER A 205 -17.22 -13.01 14.29
C SER A 205 -16.85 -14.40 13.78
N ALA A 206 -16.54 -15.31 14.70
CA ALA A 206 -16.31 -16.70 14.33
C ALA A 206 -17.64 -17.34 13.91
N ALA A 207 -17.60 -18.17 12.86
CA ALA A 207 -18.77 -18.86 12.34
C ALA A 207 -18.56 -20.38 12.37
N THR A 208 -19.66 -21.13 12.35
CA THR A 208 -19.60 -22.59 12.33
C THR A 208 -19.19 -23.06 10.93
N CYS A 209 -18.10 -23.82 10.87
CA CYS A 209 -17.50 -24.27 9.64
C CYS A 209 -17.37 -25.81 9.64
N LYS A 210 -17.82 -26.47 8.57
CA LYS A 210 -17.75 -27.94 8.47
C LYS A 210 -16.32 -28.40 8.19
N GLN A 211 -15.76 -29.19 9.11
CA GLN A 211 -14.42 -29.77 9.00
C GLN A 211 -14.22 -30.47 7.64
N GLY A 212 -13.07 -30.20 6.99
CA GLY A 212 -12.71 -30.76 5.69
C GLY A 212 -13.16 -29.95 4.47
N THR A 213 -13.91 -28.86 4.64
CA THR A 213 -14.20 -27.93 3.53
C THR A 213 -13.08 -26.89 3.35
N PHE A 214 -12.92 -26.36 2.14
CA PHE A 214 -11.78 -25.51 1.73
C PHE A 214 -11.51 -24.32 2.67
N CYS A 215 -12.56 -23.66 3.15
CA CYS A 215 -12.45 -22.47 3.99
C CYS A 215 -12.21 -22.78 5.47
N CYS A 216 -12.42 -24.02 5.93
CA CYS A 216 -12.32 -24.31 7.36
C CYS A 216 -10.87 -24.54 7.79
N GLY A 217 -10.52 -24.02 8.97
CA GLY A 217 -9.15 -24.09 9.51
C GLY A 217 -8.29 -22.87 9.16
N MET A 218 -8.87 -21.84 8.54
CA MET A 218 -8.21 -20.55 8.39
C MET A 218 -8.04 -19.85 9.74
N ASP A 219 -7.02 -19.00 9.85
CA ASP A 219 -6.56 -18.35 11.09
C ASP A 219 -6.84 -16.83 11.17
N PHE A 220 -7.54 -16.25 10.18
CA PHE A 220 -7.86 -14.82 10.13
C PHE A 220 -6.60 -13.93 10.16
N ALA A 221 -5.61 -14.22 9.31
CA ALA A 221 -4.33 -13.52 9.29
C ALA A 221 -4.39 -12.10 8.70
N LYS A 222 -5.26 -11.86 7.72
CA LYS A 222 -5.36 -10.57 7.02
C LYS A 222 -6.78 -10.31 6.53
N MET A 223 -7.18 -9.05 6.52
CA MET A 223 -8.39 -8.58 5.84
C MET A 223 -8.01 -7.61 4.74
N GLU A 224 -8.68 -7.69 3.59
CA GLU A 224 -8.55 -6.73 2.50
C GLU A 224 -9.91 -6.18 2.05
N LEU A 225 -9.95 -4.86 1.85
CA LEU A 225 -11.10 -4.11 1.38
C LEU A 225 -10.76 -3.42 0.05
N PRO A 226 -11.33 -3.83 -1.11
CA PRO A 226 -11.18 -3.09 -2.36
C PRO A 226 -11.77 -1.69 -2.25
N ILE A 227 -10.94 -0.69 -2.56
CA ILE A 227 -11.32 0.72 -2.49
C ILE A 227 -11.25 1.36 -3.87
N ALA A 228 -11.97 2.48 -4.03
CA ALA A 228 -11.69 3.40 -5.11
C ALA A 228 -10.28 4.00 -4.90
N THR A 229 -9.37 3.81 -5.84
CA THR A 229 -7.97 4.28 -5.73
C THR A 229 -7.87 5.78 -5.45
N ALA A 230 -8.81 6.58 -5.94
CA ALA A 230 -8.90 8.01 -5.66
C ALA A 230 -9.11 8.35 -4.17
N CYS A 231 -9.62 7.41 -3.36
CA CYS A 231 -9.84 7.59 -1.93
C CYS A 231 -8.65 7.18 -1.06
N LYS A 232 -7.59 6.62 -1.67
CA LYS A 232 -6.33 6.28 -0.98
C LYS A 232 -5.74 7.46 -0.16
N PRO A 233 -5.56 8.69 -0.70
CA PRO A 233 -5.00 9.81 0.06
C PRO A 233 -5.90 10.34 1.19
N GLU A 234 -7.17 9.94 1.19
CA GLU A 234 -8.12 10.34 2.22
C GLU A 234 -8.09 9.45 3.45
N LEU A 235 -7.53 8.24 3.34
CA LEU A 235 -7.31 7.35 4.47
C LEU A 235 -6.30 7.96 5.44
N ARG A 236 -6.61 7.92 6.72
CA ARG A 236 -5.79 8.48 7.79
C ARG A 236 -5.13 7.39 8.63
N ARG A 237 -5.90 6.38 9.02
CA ARG A 237 -5.45 5.24 9.84
C ARG A 237 -6.44 4.09 9.80
N ILE A 238 -6.02 2.94 10.33
CA ILE A 238 -6.91 1.87 10.74
C ILE A 238 -6.98 1.78 12.27
N VAL A 239 -8.04 1.14 12.77
CA VAL A 239 -8.26 0.90 14.20
C VAL A 239 -8.68 -0.55 14.36
N ILE A 240 -8.04 -1.27 15.28
CA ILE A 240 -8.36 -2.67 15.59
C ILE A 240 -8.71 -2.74 17.07
N ASN A 241 -9.93 -3.15 17.42
CA ASN A 241 -10.41 -3.19 18.81
C ASN A 241 -10.20 -1.88 19.59
N ASN A 242 -10.46 -0.74 18.95
CA ASN A 242 -10.21 0.61 19.48
C ASN A 242 -8.75 0.97 19.74
N GLU A 243 -7.79 0.12 19.36
CA GLU A 243 -6.37 0.45 19.37
C GLU A 243 -5.98 1.04 18.01
N PHE A 244 -5.40 2.23 18.04
CA PHE A 244 -4.90 2.89 16.84
C PHE A 244 -3.75 2.07 16.25
N SER A 245 -3.85 1.75 14.96
CA SER A 245 -2.75 1.13 14.23
C SER A 245 -2.43 1.96 12.99
N ILE A 246 -1.16 2.34 12.88
CA ILE A 246 -0.59 2.94 11.69
C ILE A 246 -0.11 1.89 10.68
N ALA A 247 -0.09 0.61 11.07
CA ALA A 247 0.37 -0.50 10.24
C ALA A 247 -0.71 -1.03 9.30
N TYR A 248 -1.41 -0.14 8.59
CA TYR A 248 -2.16 -0.58 7.41
C TYR A 248 -1.22 -0.62 6.21
N SER A 249 -1.49 -1.52 5.29
CA SER A 249 -0.76 -1.59 4.02
C SER A 249 -1.75 -1.60 2.86
N TRP A 250 -1.23 -1.53 1.64
CA TRP A 250 -2.05 -1.54 0.44
C TRP A 250 -1.86 -2.85 -0.31
N GLY A 251 -2.94 -3.43 -0.83
CA GLY A 251 -2.90 -4.48 -1.84
C GLY A 251 -3.08 -3.87 -3.21
N PHE A 252 -2.25 -4.30 -4.15
CA PHE A 252 -2.30 -3.84 -5.51
C PHE A 252 -2.63 -5.02 -6.41
N TYR A 253 -3.66 -4.84 -7.22
CA TYR A 253 -4.09 -5.77 -8.25
C TYR A 253 -4.09 -5.00 -9.57
N ASP A 254 -3.98 -5.72 -10.69
CA ASP A 254 -3.90 -5.14 -12.04
C ASP A 254 -4.96 -4.08 -12.37
N SER A 255 -6.09 -4.07 -11.66
CA SER A 255 -7.22 -3.18 -11.93
C SER A 255 -7.75 -2.39 -10.73
N PHE A 256 -7.23 -2.61 -9.52
CA PHE A 256 -7.72 -1.91 -8.32
C PHE A 256 -6.78 -2.02 -7.11
N THR A 257 -7.08 -1.24 -6.08
CA THR A 257 -6.35 -1.22 -4.81
C THR A 257 -7.20 -1.78 -3.68
N THR A 258 -6.59 -2.47 -2.72
CA THR A 258 -7.22 -2.85 -1.47
C THR A 258 -6.54 -2.18 -0.28
N LEU A 259 -7.34 -1.76 0.71
CA LEU A 259 -6.83 -1.48 2.04
C LEU A 259 -6.61 -2.81 2.76
N LYS A 260 -5.38 -3.06 3.24
CA LYS A 260 -5.01 -4.23 4.02
C LYS A 260 -5.00 -3.92 5.51
N PHE A 261 -5.58 -4.84 6.27
CA PHE A 261 -5.37 -4.98 7.71
C PHE A 261 -4.44 -6.18 7.89
N PRO A 262 -3.12 -5.97 8.00
CA PRO A 262 -2.16 -7.06 8.12
C PRO A 262 -2.11 -7.60 9.55
N SER A 263 -1.46 -8.76 9.71
CA SER A 263 -1.04 -9.30 11.01
C SER A 263 -2.16 -9.45 12.04
N LEU A 264 -3.38 -9.77 11.59
CA LEU A 264 -4.55 -9.86 12.45
C LEU A 264 -4.46 -10.99 13.48
N THR A 265 -3.70 -12.06 13.21
CA THR A 265 -3.39 -13.10 14.21
C THR A 265 -2.60 -12.57 15.41
N LYS A 266 -1.81 -11.49 15.22
CA LYS A 266 -1.07 -10.82 16.29
C LYS A 266 -1.93 -9.77 16.99
N SER A 267 -2.68 -8.96 16.23
CA SER A 267 -3.57 -7.93 16.78
C SER A 267 -4.80 -8.52 17.49
N LEU A 268 -5.18 -9.75 17.16
CA LEU A 268 -6.34 -10.47 17.70
C LEU A 268 -5.90 -11.84 18.24
N PRO A 269 -5.06 -11.91 19.30
CA PRO A 269 -4.52 -13.18 19.79
C PRO A 269 -5.59 -14.12 20.36
N SER A 270 -6.75 -13.58 20.75
CA SER A 270 -7.93 -14.34 21.17
C SER A 270 -8.84 -14.76 20.01
N GLY A 271 -8.44 -14.50 18.77
CA GLY A 271 -9.20 -14.75 17.55
C GLY A 271 -10.15 -13.60 17.18
N PRO A 272 -10.88 -13.73 16.05
CA PRO A 272 -11.66 -12.64 15.46
C PRO A 272 -13.02 -12.42 16.13
N ASN A 273 -13.36 -13.15 17.19
CA ASN A 273 -14.70 -13.10 17.75
C ASN A 273 -14.97 -11.74 18.44
N ASN A 274 -15.97 -10.99 17.93
CA ASN A 274 -16.25 -9.60 18.30
C ASN A 274 -15.13 -8.60 17.98
N ALA A 275 -14.18 -8.98 17.12
CA ALA A 275 -13.13 -8.07 16.71
C ALA A 275 -13.72 -6.91 15.90
N THR A 276 -13.34 -5.68 16.21
CA THR A 276 -13.78 -4.49 15.49
C THR A 276 -12.63 -3.98 14.62
N LEU A 277 -12.87 -3.88 13.32
CA LEU A 277 -11.90 -3.43 12.32
C LEU A 277 -12.43 -2.16 11.67
N CYS A 278 -11.75 -1.04 11.90
CA CYS A 278 -12.18 0.24 11.37
C CYS A 278 -11.11 0.90 10.50
N TRP A 279 -11.55 1.75 9.59
CA TRP A 279 -10.72 2.67 8.84
C TRP A 279 -11.27 4.09 8.96
N VAL A 280 -10.36 5.06 9.05
CA VAL A 280 -10.68 6.47 9.28
C VAL A 280 -10.31 7.28 8.06
N VAL A 281 -11.25 8.09 7.58
CA VAL A 281 -11.15 8.85 6.34
C VAL A 281 -11.45 10.32 6.61
N ARG A 282 -10.77 11.21 5.88
CA ARG A 282 -11.04 12.64 5.95
C ARG A 282 -12.47 12.96 5.47
N PRO A 283 -13.13 14.00 6.01
CA PRO A 283 -14.40 14.47 5.48
C PRO A 283 -14.26 14.88 4.02
N GLY A 284 -15.22 14.49 3.20
CA GLY A 284 -15.20 14.72 1.76
C GLY A 284 -15.96 13.62 1.01
N PRO A 285 -15.79 13.53 -0.32
CA PRO A 285 -16.47 12.51 -1.13
C PRO A 285 -16.17 11.08 -0.66
N CYS A 286 -14.97 10.82 -0.17
CA CYS A 286 -14.56 9.50 0.34
C CYS A 286 -15.04 9.18 1.76
N ALA A 287 -15.78 10.10 2.40
CA ALA A 287 -16.45 9.89 3.68
C ALA A 287 -17.87 9.29 3.50
N ASP A 288 -18.08 8.55 2.40
CA ASP A 288 -19.27 7.75 2.11
C ASP A 288 -18.79 6.36 1.63
N PRO A 289 -19.24 5.24 2.23
CA PRO A 289 -18.87 3.89 1.79
C PRO A 289 -19.13 3.63 0.31
N ALA A 290 -20.19 4.20 -0.27
CA ALA A 290 -20.53 4.05 -1.69
C ALA A 290 -19.57 4.79 -2.63
N THR A 291 -18.78 5.73 -2.12
CA THR A 291 -17.73 6.40 -2.89
C THR A 291 -16.35 5.87 -2.53
N PHE A 292 -16.13 5.50 -1.27
CA PHE A 292 -14.87 4.96 -0.76
C PHE A 292 -14.56 3.57 -1.36
N CYS A 293 -15.56 2.71 -1.40
CA CYS A 293 -15.38 1.33 -1.82
C CYS A 293 -15.42 1.18 -3.35
N LEU A 294 -14.65 0.22 -3.86
CA LEU A 294 -14.56 -0.02 -5.29
C LEU A 294 -15.95 -0.38 -5.86
N ASN A 295 -16.31 0.21 -7.00
CA ASN A 295 -17.63 0.05 -7.64
C ASN A 295 -18.82 0.41 -6.73
N GLY A 296 -18.57 1.22 -5.70
CA GLY A 296 -19.57 1.68 -4.74
C GLY A 296 -20.21 0.62 -3.87
N ARG A 297 -19.52 -0.52 -3.69
CA ARG A 297 -19.90 -1.54 -2.70
C ARG A 297 -18.68 -2.01 -1.95
N CYS A 298 -18.78 -2.04 -0.64
CA CYS A 298 -17.68 -2.50 0.19
C CYS A 298 -17.64 -4.02 0.19
N GLN A 299 -16.55 -4.58 -0.34
CA GLN A 299 -16.28 -6.01 -0.29
C GLN A 299 -15.18 -6.26 0.74
N VAL A 300 -15.39 -7.20 1.65
CA VAL A 300 -14.36 -7.64 2.60
C VAL A 300 -13.89 -9.03 2.21
N ASN A 301 -12.58 -9.18 2.10
CA ASN A 301 -11.92 -10.45 1.81
C ASN A 301 -11.05 -10.85 3.00
N ILE A 302 -11.22 -12.07 3.49
CA ILE A 302 -10.46 -12.59 4.62
C ILE A 302 -9.45 -13.62 4.14
N PHE A 303 -8.22 -13.50 4.65
CA PHE A 303 -7.09 -14.35 4.30
C PHE A 303 -6.55 -15.10 5.52
N SER A 304 -6.02 -16.28 5.26
CA SER A 304 -5.23 -17.06 6.21
C SER A 304 -3.75 -16.90 5.94
N SER A 305 -2.90 -17.24 6.92
CA SER A 305 -1.43 -17.19 6.78
C SER A 305 -0.90 -18.08 5.65
N ASP A 306 -1.65 -19.10 5.24
CA ASP A 306 -1.32 -19.96 4.09
C ASP A 306 -1.84 -19.43 2.75
N ASN A 307 -2.23 -18.14 2.70
CA ASN A 307 -2.79 -17.44 1.54
C ASN A 307 -4.16 -17.97 1.04
N LYS A 308 -4.84 -18.85 1.78
CA LYS A 308 -6.26 -19.13 1.50
C LYS A 308 -7.10 -17.88 1.71
N CYS A 309 -8.07 -17.66 0.83
CA CYS A 309 -8.99 -16.54 0.91
C CYS A 309 -10.44 -17.01 1.02
N CYS A 310 -11.08 -16.74 2.16
CA CYS A 310 -12.48 -17.03 2.43
C CYS A 310 -12.94 -16.43 3.79
N PRO A 311 -14.11 -15.78 3.87
CA PRO A 311 -15.00 -15.42 2.77
C PRO A 311 -14.52 -14.17 2.01
N ALA A 312 -15.04 -14.02 0.79
CA ALA A 312 -15.23 -12.71 0.16
C ALA A 312 -16.72 -12.33 0.27
N THR A 313 -17.04 -11.24 0.95
CA THR A 313 -18.43 -10.83 1.24
C THR A 313 -18.65 -9.34 0.99
N ILE A 314 -19.87 -8.96 0.61
CA ILE A 314 -20.28 -7.54 0.62
C ILE A 314 -20.74 -7.16 2.02
N VAL A 315 -20.41 -5.94 2.43
CA VAL A 315 -20.90 -5.29 3.64
C VAL A 315 -21.57 -3.99 3.20
N ASN A 316 -22.76 -3.71 3.75
CA ASN A 316 -23.53 -2.51 3.40
C ASN A 316 -23.45 -1.44 4.48
#